data_AF-A0A2I1KQK6-F1
#
_entry.id   AF-A0A2I1KQK6-F1
#
_cell.length_a   1.000
_cell.length_b   1.000
_cell.length_c   1.000
_cell.angle_alpha   90.00
_cell.angle_beta   90.00
_cell.angle_gamma   90.00
#
_symmetry.space_group_name_H-M   'P 1'
#
loop_
_entity.id
_entity.type
_entity.pdbx_description
1 polymer ?
#
loop_
_entity_poly.entity_id
_entity_poly.type
_entity_poly.pdbx_seq_one_letter_code
_entity_poly.pdbx_strand_id
1 'polypeptide(L)'
;MTQLCFATFAGAMQRALREDFGWWQANMATHSKTNKTFPTQVMAGQHYVVVRLLKWLLDRPEVLDRDGKPLHISDAVASNWMNQDTEINSAITNRITKGDLDDDAEEAFEEICRELIKYKVNDLMTELHHLISDDDRVSAAQKKTLLSLCKLKTMARFFAQTFLYACCQSNKSRIANLSVNDGWLINKACNICPMCRKKPLTITNGSGTIPQYQAVILPSEPGSKQTCRVLVCVGCARSKELQPTLHGGEPSGWNDLRNVYRDYLMLERVETAFSFTNLYAEIRDVTEALVNRPSDEELAHSRPVNWEPLNVSEKIRNENYVLREQIEKLADTYYFYVKDQFNLLEDSGKQKFKKFQTRVSAFYDAVSEETDDQVLIFEQTTAWIARSAGVTPKSNAALVIAAFFVQNCEVFDEVS
;
A
#
# COMPACT_ATOMS: atom_id res chain seq x y z
N MET A 1 -7.38 11.70 13.24
CA MET A 1 -6.55 12.58 12.38
C MET A 1 -7.47 13.31 11.42
N THR A 2 -8.05 14.42 11.87
CA THR A 2 -8.82 15.36 11.06
C THR A 2 -7.85 16.30 10.35
N GLN A 3 -8.18 16.72 9.14
CA GLN A 3 -7.42 17.72 8.39
C GLN A 3 -8.40 18.61 7.65
N LEU A 4 -8.19 19.92 7.69
CA LEU A 4 -8.84 20.87 6.82
C LEU A 4 -8.09 20.96 5.47
N CYS A 5 -8.70 20.45 4.41
CA CYS A 5 -8.29 20.64 3.03
C CYS A 5 -9.54 20.69 2.12
N PHE A 6 -9.37 21.00 0.83
CA PHE A 6 -10.49 21.08 -0.12
C PHE A 6 -11.41 19.85 -0.03
N ALA A 7 -10.84 18.65 0.04
CA ALA A 7 -11.59 17.40 0.05
C ALA A 7 -12.47 17.23 1.30
N THR A 8 -11.95 17.52 2.50
CA THR A 8 -12.73 17.37 3.74
C THR A 8 -13.80 18.46 3.86
N PHE A 9 -13.48 19.68 3.40
CA PHE A 9 -14.45 20.75 3.27
C PHE A 9 -15.58 20.38 2.29
N ALA A 10 -15.24 19.98 1.07
CA ALA A 10 -16.20 19.62 0.03
C ALA A 10 -17.00 18.38 0.43
N GLY A 11 -16.40 17.41 1.12
CA GLY A 11 -17.11 16.27 1.69
C GLY A 11 -18.14 16.65 2.75
N ALA A 12 -17.83 17.63 3.62
CA ALA A 12 -18.80 18.16 4.58
C ALA A 12 -19.96 18.86 3.85
N MET A 13 -19.64 19.70 2.86
CA MET A 13 -20.64 20.35 2.01
C MET A 13 -21.52 19.34 1.26
N GLN A 14 -20.95 18.27 0.70
CA GLN A 14 -21.67 17.21 0.00
C GLN A 14 -22.79 16.59 0.82
N ARG A 15 -22.59 16.43 2.14
CA ARG A 15 -23.60 15.85 3.05
C ARG A 15 -24.75 16.80 3.36
N ALA A 16 -24.56 18.09 3.16
CA ALA A 16 -25.52 19.14 3.51
C ALA A 16 -26.15 19.82 2.28
N LEU A 17 -25.55 19.69 1.10
CA LEU A 17 -26.01 20.33 -0.13
C LEU A 17 -27.15 19.55 -0.79
N ARG A 18 -28.19 20.25 -1.26
CA ARG A 18 -29.22 19.67 -2.12
C ARG A 18 -28.75 19.71 -3.58
N GLU A 19 -28.95 18.62 -4.31
CA GLU A 19 -28.75 18.62 -5.76
C GLU A 19 -29.84 19.45 -6.46
N ASP A 20 -29.43 20.34 -7.35
CA ASP A 20 -30.32 21.05 -8.27
C ASP A 20 -30.06 20.59 -9.70
N PHE A 21 -31.03 19.85 -10.24
CA PHE A 21 -30.99 19.33 -11.60
C PHE A 21 -30.98 20.42 -12.66
N GLY A 22 -31.77 21.49 -12.47
CA GLY A 22 -31.82 22.61 -13.41
C GLY A 22 -30.51 23.37 -13.43
N TRP A 23 -29.95 23.63 -12.24
CA TRP A 23 -28.63 24.24 -12.12
C TRP A 23 -27.54 23.38 -12.79
N TRP A 24 -27.54 22.06 -12.55
CA TRP A 24 -26.55 21.15 -13.14
C TRP A 24 -26.59 21.16 -14.67
N GLN A 25 -27.80 21.05 -15.25
CA GLN A 25 -27.95 21.08 -16.71
C GLN A 25 -27.47 22.41 -17.32
N ALA A 26 -27.75 23.54 -16.66
CA ALA A 26 -27.36 24.86 -17.15
C ALA A 26 -25.85 25.11 -17.11
N ASN A 27 -25.10 24.41 -16.26
CA ASN A 27 -23.70 24.74 -15.96
C ASN A 27 -22.68 23.66 -16.37
N MET A 28 -23.13 22.46 -16.78
CA MET A 28 -22.22 21.37 -17.13
C MET A 28 -21.60 21.47 -18.50
N ALA A 29 -22.31 22.03 -19.49
CA ALA A 29 -21.79 22.16 -20.84
C ALA A 29 -20.52 23.04 -20.93
N THR A 30 -20.35 23.98 -19.99
CA THR A 30 -19.18 24.87 -19.93
C THR A 30 -18.01 24.28 -19.13
N HIS A 31 -18.28 23.40 -18.16
CA HIS A 31 -17.30 22.97 -17.18
C HIS A 31 -16.95 21.48 -17.21
N SER A 32 -17.59 20.70 -18.10
CA SER A 32 -17.36 19.26 -18.30
C SER A 32 -17.41 18.89 -19.79
N LYS A 33 -16.52 17.99 -20.24
CA LYS A 33 -16.45 17.48 -21.63
C LYS A 33 -17.27 16.20 -21.86
N THR A 34 -17.88 15.63 -20.82
CA THR A 34 -18.58 14.33 -20.88
C THR A 34 -20.09 14.48 -20.74
N ASN A 35 -20.84 14.08 -21.78
CA ASN A 35 -22.31 13.99 -21.81
C ASN A 35 -22.85 12.79 -21.02
N LYS A 36 -22.55 12.67 -19.72
CA LYS A 36 -23.08 11.57 -18.89
C LYS A 36 -24.12 12.01 -17.86
N THR A 37 -25.02 11.06 -17.61
CA THR A 37 -26.27 11.12 -16.85
C THR A 37 -26.12 11.74 -15.46
N PHE A 38 -27.14 12.51 -15.08
CA PHE A 38 -27.34 13.06 -13.74
C PHE A 38 -27.10 11.99 -12.66
N PRO A 39 -26.38 12.29 -11.56
CA PRO A 39 -26.14 11.32 -10.49
C PRO A 39 -27.47 10.77 -9.96
N THR A 40 -27.61 9.44 -9.86
CA THR A 40 -28.81 8.82 -9.30
C THR A 40 -28.79 8.93 -7.77
N GLN A 41 -29.72 9.75 -7.27
CA GLN A 41 -30.36 9.84 -5.93
C GLN A 41 -29.67 9.17 -4.74
N VAL A 42 -29.16 9.99 -3.82
CA VAL A 42 -29.36 10.00 -2.34
C VAL A 42 -28.44 11.07 -1.68
N MET A 43 -27.34 11.47 -2.33
CA MET A 43 -26.44 12.57 -1.93
C MET A 43 -25.89 13.29 -3.15
N ALA A 44 -25.46 14.55 -3.00
CA ALA A 44 -24.81 15.30 -4.06
C ALA A 44 -23.62 14.52 -4.65
N GLY A 45 -23.63 14.23 -5.95
CA GLY A 45 -22.51 13.53 -6.61
C GLY A 45 -21.18 14.28 -6.42
N GLN A 46 -20.05 13.56 -6.30
CA GLN A 46 -18.72 14.17 -6.11
C GLN A 46 -18.43 15.26 -7.17
N HIS A 47 -18.78 14.98 -8.43
CA HIS A 47 -18.63 15.93 -9.53
C HIS A 47 -19.52 17.17 -9.36
N TYR A 48 -20.79 17.00 -8.99
CA TYR A 48 -21.71 18.10 -8.69
C TYR A 48 -21.14 19.05 -7.65
N VAL A 49 -20.71 18.52 -6.51
CA VAL A 49 -20.22 19.33 -5.40
C VAL A 49 -18.96 20.10 -5.80
N VAL A 50 -18.00 19.42 -6.43
CA VAL A 50 -16.75 20.06 -6.85
C VAL A 50 -17.02 21.21 -7.80
N VAL A 51 -17.84 21.02 -8.83
CA VAL A 51 -18.14 22.09 -9.78
C VAL A 51 -18.99 23.18 -9.13
N ARG A 52 -19.97 22.83 -8.28
CA ARG A 52 -20.81 23.84 -7.61
C ARG A 52 -20.01 24.78 -6.73
N LEU A 53 -19.03 24.25 -6.00
CA LEU A 53 -18.14 25.04 -5.14
C LEU A 53 -17.12 25.87 -5.94
N LEU A 54 -16.70 25.40 -7.13
CA LEU A 54 -15.63 26.03 -7.91
C LEU A 54 -16.11 26.84 -9.11
N LYS A 55 -17.37 26.76 -9.53
CA LYS A 55 -17.87 27.39 -10.77
C LYS A 55 -17.48 28.87 -10.86
N TRP A 56 -17.72 29.64 -9.82
CA TRP A 56 -17.43 31.08 -9.76
C TRP A 56 -15.92 31.41 -9.91
N LEU A 57 -15.04 30.43 -9.66
CA LEU A 57 -13.61 30.50 -9.97
C LEU A 57 -13.31 30.02 -11.39
N LEU A 58 -13.93 28.93 -11.84
CA LEU A 58 -13.73 28.35 -13.17
C LEU A 58 -14.22 29.25 -14.31
N ASP A 59 -15.21 30.10 -14.05
CA ASP A 59 -15.72 31.09 -15.01
C ASP A 59 -14.74 32.25 -15.25
N ARG A 60 -13.64 32.33 -14.50
CA ARG A 60 -12.68 33.43 -14.62
C ARG A 60 -11.68 33.19 -15.74
N PRO A 61 -11.37 34.23 -16.55
CA PRO A 61 -10.48 34.09 -17.70
C PRO A 61 -9.04 33.75 -17.31
N GLU A 62 -8.62 34.01 -16.07
CA GLU A 62 -7.27 33.69 -15.59
C GLU A 62 -7.12 32.25 -15.09
N VAL A 63 -8.20 31.49 -14.93
CA VAL A 63 -8.19 30.10 -14.45
C VAL A 63 -8.18 29.15 -15.65
N LEU A 64 -6.98 28.95 -16.19
CA LEU A 64 -6.74 28.17 -17.40
C LEU A 64 -5.98 26.87 -17.10
N ASP A 65 -6.14 25.88 -17.97
CA ASP A 65 -5.32 24.67 -17.99
C ASP A 65 -3.92 24.93 -18.57
N ARG A 66 -3.10 23.88 -18.67
CA ARG A 66 -1.73 23.96 -19.18
C ARG A 66 -1.65 24.37 -20.65
N ASP A 67 -2.74 24.19 -21.40
CA ASP A 67 -2.85 24.53 -22.82
C ASP A 67 -3.45 25.93 -23.03
N GLY A 68 -3.66 26.70 -21.95
CA GLY A 68 -4.27 28.04 -22.01
C GLY A 68 -5.77 28.03 -22.28
N LYS A 69 -6.45 26.89 -22.07
CA LYS A 69 -7.91 26.75 -22.25
C LYS A 69 -8.64 26.82 -20.91
N PRO A 70 -9.96 27.11 -20.90
CA PRO A 70 -10.75 27.05 -19.67
C PRO A 70 -10.55 25.72 -18.93
N LEU A 71 -10.33 25.78 -17.63
CA LEU A 71 -10.10 24.60 -16.81
C LEU A 71 -11.40 23.78 -16.68
N HIS A 72 -11.42 22.59 -17.28
CA HIS A 72 -12.56 21.67 -17.17
C HIS A 72 -12.36 20.63 -16.07
N ILE A 73 -13.43 20.32 -15.34
CA ILE A 73 -13.45 19.27 -14.32
C ILE A 73 -14.17 18.05 -14.90
N SER A 74 -13.50 16.89 -14.88
CA SER A 74 -14.11 15.61 -15.24
C SER A 74 -14.52 14.84 -13.97
N ASP A 75 -15.33 13.79 -14.14
CA ASP A 75 -15.67 12.87 -13.04
C ASP A 75 -14.42 12.34 -12.31
N ALA A 76 -13.39 11.99 -13.07
CA ALA A 76 -12.12 11.50 -12.53
C ALA A 76 -11.39 12.59 -11.72
N VAL A 77 -11.34 13.83 -12.24
CA VAL A 77 -10.73 14.96 -11.52
C VAL A 77 -11.47 15.25 -10.22
N ALA A 78 -12.81 15.35 -10.29
CA ALA A 78 -13.62 15.59 -9.11
C ALA A 78 -13.49 14.48 -8.07
N SER A 79 -13.48 13.22 -8.51
CA SER A 79 -13.29 12.08 -7.62
C SER A 79 -11.92 12.11 -6.95
N ASN A 80 -10.85 12.34 -7.72
CA ASN A 80 -9.49 12.42 -7.19
C ASN A 80 -9.34 13.56 -6.16
N TRP A 81 -9.97 14.71 -6.39
CA TRP A 81 -9.96 15.82 -5.42
C TRP A 81 -10.76 15.51 -4.17
N MET A 82 -11.97 14.97 -4.30
CA MET A 82 -12.81 14.57 -3.15
C MET A 82 -12.17 13.46 -2.31
N ASN A 83 -11.36 12.60 -2.94
CA ASN A 83 -10.67 11.49 -2.30
C ASN A 83 -9.25 11.84 -1.82
N GLN A 84 -8.79 13.09 -1.97
CA GLN A 84 -7.42 13.52 -1.63
C GLN A 84 -6.31 12.77 -2.39
N ASP A 85 -6.64 12.18 -3.54
CA ASP A 85 -5.68 11.44 -4.40
C ASP A 85 -4.74 12.40 -5.14
N THR A 86 -5.23 13.60 -5.45
CA THR A 86 -4.45 14.66 -6.11
C THR A 86 -4.76 16.01 -5.49
N GLU A 87 -3.78 16.89 -5.49
CA GLU A 87 -3.99 18.29 -5.10
C GLU A 87 -4.94 18.99 -6.07
N ILE A 88 -5.62 20.02 -5.56
CA ILE A 88 -6.44 20.90 -6.41
C ILE A 88 -5.53 21.57 -7.47
N ASN A 89 -6.08 21.84 -8.65
CA ASN A 89 -5.31 22.39 -9.75
C ASN A 89 -4.59 23.68 -9.33
N SER A 90 -3.30 23.79 -9.64
CA SER A 90 -2.48 24.96 -9.30
C SER A 90 -3.01 26.27 -9.87
N ALA A 91 -3.75 26.25 -10.99
CA ALA A 91 -4.41 27.46 -11.53
C ALA A 91 -5.42 28.05 -10.53
N ILE A 92 -6.16 27.19 -9.82
CA ILE A 92 -7.13 27.59 -8.80
C ILE A 92 -6.40 28.14 -7.57
N THR A 93 -5.39 27.42 -7.06
CA THR A 93 -4.65 27.88 -5.87
C THR A 93 -3.89 29.16 -6.13
N ASN A 94 -3.26 29.30 -7.29
CA ASN A 94 -2.55 30.52 -7.68
C ASN A 94 -3.51 31.72 -7.77
N ARG A 95 -4.75 31.51 -8.23
CA ARG A 95 -5.77 32.56 -8.25
C ARG A 95 -6.17 32.95 -6.83
N ILE A 96 -6.45 31.99 -5.95
CA ILE A 96 -6.84 32.26 -4.55
C ILE A 96 -5.73 32.99 -3.79
N THR A 97 -4.47 32.61 -4.02
CA THR A 97 -3.31 33.16 -3.31
C THR A 97 -3.07 34.66 -3.59
N LYS A 98 -3.73 35.24 -4.60
CA LYS A 98 -3.70 36.69 -4.83
C LYS A 98 -4.39 37.50 -3.72
N GLY A 99 -5.29 36.88 -2.94
CA GLY A 99 -5.86 37.47 -1.72
C GLY A 99 -6.94 38.54 -1.92
N ASP A 100 -7.53 38.61 -3.12
CA ASP A 100 -8.51 39.62 -3.55
C ASP A 100 -9.89 39.01 -3.86
N LEU A 101 -10.21 37.85 -3.27
CA LEU A 101 -11.40 37.07 -3.59
C LEU A 101 -12.39 36.90 -2.43
N ASP A 102 -12.17 37.55 -1.29
CA ASP A 102 -13.00 37.36 -0.11
C ASP A 102 -14.48 37.70 -0.35
N ASP A 103 -14.74 38.86 -0.98
CA ASP A 103 -16.11 39.34 -1.25
C ASP A 103 -16.80 38.46 -2.32
N ASP A 104 -16.10 38.14 -3.41
CA ASP A 104 -16.60 37.28 -4.48
C ASP A 104 -16.91 35.86 -3.97
N ALA A 105 -16.08 35.35 -3.06
CA ALA A 105 -16.31 34.06 -2.41
C ALA A 105 -17.52 34.12 -1.47
N GLU A 106 -17.68 35.19 -0.70
CA GLU A 106 -18.84 35.36 0.18
C GLU A 106 -20.15 35.38 -0.63
N GLU A 107 -20.20 36.14 -1.74
CA GLU A 107 -21.35 36.19 -2.65
C GLU A 107 -21.68 34.80 -3.23
N ALA A 108 -20.66 34.08 -3.73
CA ALA A 108 -20.86 32.72 -4.25
C ALA A 108 -21.39 31.76 -3.16
N PHE A 109 -20.90 31.87 -1.93
CA PHE A 109 -21.36 31.03 -0.83
C PHE A 109 -22.71 31.44 -0.26
N GLU A 110 -23.17 32.68 -0.43
CA GLU A 110 -24.55 33.05 -0.12
C GLU A 110 -25.55 32.26 -0.98
N GLU A 111 -25.26 32.08 -2.27
CA GLU A 111 -26.09 31.26 -3.15
C GLU A 111 -26.06 29.79 -2.73
N ILE A 112 -24.85 29.23 -2.51
CA ILE A 112 -24.67 27.83 -2.08
C ILE A 112 -25.39 27.57 -0.75
N CYS A 113 -25.39 28.54 0.16
CA CYS A 113 -26.09 28.44 1.44
C CYS A 113 -27.61 28.27 1.28
N ARG A 114 -28.21 28.84 0.23
CA ARG A 114 -29.66 28.69 -0.06
C ARG A 114 -29.99 27.27 -0.53
N GLU A 115 -29.00 26.55 -1.05
CA GLU A 115 -29.14 25.17 -1.52
C GLU A 115 -28.92 24.13 -0.41
N LEU A 116 -28.51 24.55 0.80
CA LEU A 116 -28.30 23.64 1.92
C LEU A 116 -29.62 23.06 2.45
N ILE A 117 -29.57 21.80 2.85
CA ILE A 117 -30.63 21.12 3.56
C ILE A 117 -30.72 21.76 4.96
N LYS A 118 -31.83 22.45 5.24
CA LYS A 118 -32.08 23.20 6.49
C LYS A 118 -31.67 22.45 7.76
N TYR A 119 -31.99 21.16 7.86
CA TYR A 119 -31.71 20.33 9.04
C TYR A 119 -30.28 19.81 9.13
N LYS A 120 -29.44 20.03 8.11
CA LYS A 120 -28.03 19.65 8.06
C LYS A 120 -27.07 20.80 8.31
N VAL A 121 -27.57 22.04 8.37
CA VAL A 121 -26.75 23.24 8.55
C VAL A 121 -25.95 23.19 9.86
N ASN A 122 -26.60 22.85 10.98
CA ASN A 122 -25.89 22.77 12.28
C ASN A 122 -24.86 21.63 12.32
N ASP A 123 -25.18 20.48 11.70
CA ASP A 123 -24.25 19.35 11.56
C ASP A 123 -23.01 19.78 10.76
N LEU A 124 -23.21 20.46 9.61
CA LEU A 124 -22.15 21.01 8.77
C LEU A 124 -21.28 22.02 9.52
N MET A 125 -21.90 22.98 10.21
CA MET A 125 -21.18 23.99 11.00
C MET A 125 -20.32 23.33 12.09
N THR A 126 -20.87 22.33 12.78
CA THR A 126 -20.17 21.58 13.83
C THR A 126 -19.02 20.76 13.24
N GLU A 127 -19.24 20.09 12.11
CA GLU A 127 -18.22 19.33 11.42
C GLU A 127 -17.05 20.21 10.96
N LEU A 128 -17.33 21.36 10.33
CA LEU A 128 -16.30 22.31 9.93
C LEU A 128 -15.58 22.93 11.13
N HIS A 129 -16.30 23.20 12.22
CA HIS A 129 -15.70 23.64 13.47
C HIS A 129 -14.66 22.63 13.99
N HIS A 130 -15.00 21.35 14.06
CA HIS A 130 -14.07 20.30 14.47
C HIS A 130 -12.90 20.16 13.50
N LEU A 131 -13.14 20.22 12.18
CA LEU A 131 -12.07 20.16 11.18
C LEU A 131 -11.05 21.29 11.35
N ILE A 132 -11.48 22.51 11.71
CA ILE A 132 -10.59 23.65 11.98
C ILE A 132 -9.90 23.50 13.35
N SER A 133 -10.66 23.18 14.39
CA SER A 133 -10.17 23.11 15.78
C SER A 133 -9.12 22.01 15.97
N ASP A 134 -9.34 20.85 15.35
CA ASP A 134 -8.55 19.64 15.59
C ASP A 134 -7.37 19.47 14.61
N ASP A 135 -7.23 20.34 13.60
CA ASP A 135 -6.11 20.27 12.65
C ASP A 135 -4.88 21.03 13.16
N ASP A 136 -3.83 20.30 13.53
CA ASP A 136 -2.57 20.84 14.05
C ASP A 136 -1.78 21.67 13.01
N ARG A 137 -2.08 21.55 11.72
CA ARG A 137 -1.43 22.33 10.65
C ARG A 137 -2.01 23.74 10.54
N VAL A 138 -3.21 23.96 11.05
CA VAL A 138 -3.83 25.28 11.05
C VAL A 138 -3.24 26.08 12.20
N SER A 139 -2.63 27.24 11.89
CA SER A 139 -2.02 28.09 12.92
C SER A 139 -3.06 28.57 13.94
N ALA A 140 -2.63 28.78 15.19
CA ALA A 140 -3.52 29.25 16.25
C ALA A 140 -4.23 30.58 15.89
N ALA A 141 -3.52 31.48 15.19
CA ALA A 141 -4.10 32.73 14.69
C ALA A 141 -5.19 32.46 13.66
N GLN A 142 -4.94 31.56 12.70
CA GLN A 142 -5.92 31.21 11.67
C GLN A 142 -7.14 30.49 12.26
N LYS A 143 -6.95 29.57 13.21
CA LYS A 143 -8.06 28.94 13.97
C LYS A 143 -8.94 30.00 14.60
N LYS A 144 -8.33 30.97 15.30
CA LYS A 144 -9.07 32.07 15.93
C LYS A 144 -9.87 32.88 14.91
N THR A 145 -9.27 33.22 13.77
CA THR A 145 -9.94 33.95 12.69
C THR A 145 -11.16 33.20 12.16
N LEU A 146 -10.97 31.96 11.68
CA LEU A 146 -12.05 31.18 11.08
C LEU A 146 -13.15 30.84 12.08
N LEU A 147 -12.80 30.38 13.29
CA LEU A 147 -13.79 30.00 14.31
C LEU A 147 -14.58 31.20 14.84
N SER A 148 -14.04 32.42 14.78
CA SER A 148 -14.79 33.64 15.16
C SER A 148 -16.00 33.90 14.26
N LEU A 149 -15.97 33.37 13.02
CA LEU A 149 -17.01 33.46 12.00
C LEU A 149 -18.02 32.32 12.07
N CYS A 150 -17.74 31.25 12.83
CA CYS A 150 -18.59 30.06 12.99
C CYS A 150 -19.89 30.37 13.76
N LYS A 151 -20.76 31.18 13.15
CA LYS A 151 -22.04 31.67 13.66
C LYS A 151 -23.05 31.71 12.52
N LEU A 152 -24.31 31.44 12.80
CA LEU A 152 -25.38 31.43 11.78
C LEU A 152 -25.47 32.74 10.98
N LYS A 153 -25.27 33.89 11.65
CA LYS A 153 -25.32 35.22 11.00
C LYS A 153 -24.18 35.50 10.01
N THR A 154 -23.08 34.75 10.10
CA THR A 154 -21.89 34.90 9.26
C THR A 154 -21.59 33.60 8.52
N MET A 155 -22.62 32.78 8.28
CA MET A 155 -22.48 31.43 7.74
C MET A 155 -21.86 31.42 6.34
N ALA A 156 -22.33 32.28 5.43
CA ALA A 156 -21.77 32.39 4.08
C ALA A 156 -20.29 32.77 4.12
N ARG A 157 -19.94 33.82 4.87
CA ARG A 157 -18.57 34.23 5.12
C ARG A 157 -17.71 33.14 5.74
N PHE A 158 -18.24 32.41 6.71
CA PHE A 158 -17.54 31.31 7.35
C PHE A 158 -17.20 30.21 6.35
N PHE A 159 -18.17 29.78 5.54
CA PHE A 159 -17.93 28.78 4.51
C PHE A 159 -16.99 29.28 3.43
N ALA A 160 -17.13 30.52 2.96
CA ALA A 160 -16.26 31.14 1.97
C ALA A 160 -14.80 31.19 2.43
N GLN A 161 -14.53 31.74 3.63
CA GLN A 161 -13.17 31.84 4.13
C GLN A 161 -12.56 30.46 4.47
N THR A 162 -13.38 29.54 4.97
CA THR A 162 -12.94 28.16 5.22
C THR A 162 -12.61 27.45 3.91
N PHE A 163 -13.41 27.67 2.86
CA PHE A 163 -13.19 27.15 1.52
C PHE A 163 -11.90 27.68 0.90
N LEU A 164 -11.70 29.00 0.88
CA LEU A 164 -10.49 29.62 0.33
C LEU A 164 -9.25 29.09 1.04
N TYR A 165 -9.29 29.03 2.37
CA TYR A 165 -8.21 28.46 3.17
C TYR A 165 -7.96 26.99 2.83
N ALA A 166 -9.02 26.18 2.77
CA ALA A 166 -8.97 24.74 2.49
C ALA A 166 -8.41 24.42 1.09
N CYS A 167 -8.71 25.24 0.08
CA CYS A 167 -8.14 25.14 -1.27
C CYS A 167 -6.62 25.36 -1.31
N CYS A 168 -6.09 26.17 -0.39
CA CYS A 168 -4.64 26.43 -0.28
C CYS A 168 -3.91 25.40 0.58
N GLN A 169 -4.61 24.49 1.26
CA GLN A 169 -3.96 23.44 2.03
C GLN A 169 -3.62 22.26 1.13
N SER A 170 -2.36 21.80 1.20
CA SER A 170 -1.98 20.51 0.65
C SER A 170 -2.82 19.41 1.30
N ASN A 171 -3.25 18.41 0.54
CA ASN A 171 -3.78 17.18 1.11
C ASN A 171 -2.77 16.62 2.12
N LYS A 172 -3.24 16.26 3.31
CA LYS A 172 -2.48 15.38 4.18
C LYS A 172 -2.40 14.11 3.39
N SER A 173 -1.17 13.76 2.99
CA SER A 173 -0.93 12.54 2.28
C SER A 173 -1.78 11.45 2.92
N ARG A 174 -2.71 10.88 2.14
CA ARG A 174 -3.32 9.58 2.47
C ARG A 174 -2.36 8.45 2.19
N ILE A 175 -1.07 8.76 2.03
CA ILE A 175 -0.05 8.04 2.78
C ILE A 175 -0.57 8.04 4.21
N ALA A 176 -1.34 7.01 4.58
CA ALA A 176 -1.11 6.44 5.87
C ALA A 176 0.40 6.45 5.97
N ASN A 177 0.95 7.33 6.82
CA ASN A 177 2.23 7.01 7.39
C ASN A 177 1.92 5.66 7.99
N LEU A 178 2.17 4.59 7.20
CA LEU A 178 2.62 3.34 7.72
C LEU A 178 3.57 3.84 8.77
N SER A 179 3.21 3.65 10.05
CA SER A 179 4.22 3.92 11.05
C SER A 179 5.48 3.21 10.55
N VAL A 180 6.67 3.77 10.73
CA VAL A 180 7.90 3.10 10.24
C VAL A 180 7.89 1.60 10.63
N ASN A 181 7.23 1.29 11.76
CA ASN A 181 6.92 -0.04 12.27
C ASN A 181 5.87 -0.87 11.48
N ASP A 182 4.86 -0.27 10.83
CA ASP A 182 3.89 -0.98 9.98
C ASP A 182 4.48 -1.39 8.65
N GLY A 183 5.33 -0.56 8.04
CA GLY A 183 5.98 -0.90 6.77
C GLY A 183 6.77 -2.19 6.87
N TRP A 184 7.52 -2.35 7.97
CA TRP A 184 8.22 -3.59 8.31
C TRP A 184 7.25 -4.77 8.44
N LEU A 185 6.18 -4.65 9.24
CA LEU A 185 5.19 -5.73 9.41
C LEU A 185 4.50 -6.12 8.10
N ILE A 186 4.18 -5.15 7.24
CA ILE A 186 3.57 -5.39 5.92
C ILE A 186 4.55 -6.13 5.01
N ASN A 187 5.82 -5.73 5.04
CA ASN A 187 6.87 -6.38 4.26
C ASN A 187 7.06 -7.84 4.70
N LYS A 188 7.18 -8.09 6.01
CA LYS A 188 7.30 -9.44 6.56
C LYS A 188 6.08 -10.31 6.27
N ALA A 189 4.89 -9.72 6.27
CA ALA A 189 3.64 -10.39 5.93
C ALA A 189 3.43 -10.57 4.41
N CYS A 190 4.36 -10.14 3.57
CA CYS A 190 4.21 -10.09 2.10
C CYS A 190 2.89 -9.42 1.66
N ASN A 191 2.47 -8.39 2.39
CA ASN A 191 1.20 -7.69 2.20
C ASN A 191 -0.05 -8.60 2.28
N ILE A 192 0.00 -9.76 2.93
CA ILE A 192 -1.13 -10.68 3.10
C ILE A 192 -1.42 -10.85 4.59
N CYS A 193 -2.71 -10.88 4.96
CA CYS A 193 -3.14 -11.13 6.32
C CYS A 193 -2.63 -12.50 6.83
N PRO A 194 -1.82 -12.57 7.90
CA PRO A 194 -1.22 -13.81 8.35
C PRO A 194 -2.23 -14.79 8.96
N MET A 195 -3.37 -14.30 9.44
CA MET A 195 -4.44 -15.13 10.03
C MET A 195 -5.26 -15.87 8.97
N CYS A 196 -5.79 -15.17 7.98
CA CYS A 196 -6.64 -15.79 6.96
C CYS A 196 -5.90 -16.19 5.69
N ARG A 197 -4.67 -15.69 5.49
CA ARG A 197 -3.81 -15.88 4.31
C ARG A 197 -4.46 -15.52 2.97
N LYS A 198 -5.54 -14.73 2.99
CA LYS A 198 -6.39 -14.43 1.82
C LYS A 198 -6.45 -12.95 1.46
N LYS A 199 -6.62 -12.08 2.45
CA LYS A 199 -6.86 -10.65 2.23
C LYS A 199 -5.56 -9.87 2.28
N PRO A 200 -5.33 -8.92 1.36
CA PRO A 200 -4.16 -8.08 1.44
C PRO A 200 -4.23 -7.14 2.65
N LEU A 201 -3.08 -6.81 3.24
CA LEU A 201 -3.00 -5.82 4.30
C LEU A 201 -3.09 -4.41 3.73
N THR A 202 -2.65 -4.19 2.49
CA THR A 202 -2.72 -2.91 1.80
C THR A 202 -3.08 -3.10 0.33
N ILE A 203 -3.74 -2.10 -0.27
CA ILE A 203 -4.08 -2.07 -1.69
C ILE A 203 -3.44 -0.84 -2.31
N THR A 204 -2.60 -1.03 -3.32
CA THR A 204 -2.00 0.07 -4.07
C THR A 204 -2.89 0.44 -5.24
N ASN A 205 -3.41 1.66 -5.23
CA ASN A 205 -4.01 2.29 -6.40
C ASN A 205 -2.98 3.31 -6.95
N GLY A 206 -3.07 3.70 -8.22
CA GLY A 206 -2.09 4.59 -8.87
C GLY A 206 -1.79 5.92 -8.16
N SER A 207 -2.55 6.28 -7.12
CA SER A 207 -2.37 7.45 -6.24
C SER A 207 -1.79 7.14 -4.84
N GLY A 208 -1.65 5.87 -4.42
CA GLY A 208 -1.10 5.51 -3.11
C GLY A 208 -1.52 4.13 -2.57
N THR A 209 -1.03 3.81 -1.37
CA THR A 209 -1.28 2.53 -0.67
C THR A 209 -2.32 2.69 0.42
N ILE A 210 -3.48 2.06 0.25
CA ILE A 210 -4.62 2.09 1.17
C ILE A 210 -4.49 0.94 2.18
N PRO A 211 -4.46 1.21 3.50
CA PRO A 211 -4.45 0.15 4.51
C PRO A 211 -5.81 -0.56 4.59
N GLN A 212 -5.76 -1.89 4.61
CA GLN A 212 -6.88 -2.83 4.77
C GLN A 212 -6.72 -3.68 6.04
N TYR A 213 -5.87 -3.23 6.96
CA TYR A 213 -5.48 -3.93 8.17
C TYR A 213 -5.91 -3.21 9.45
N GLN A 214 -5.90 -3.95 10.55
CA GLN A 214 -5.95 -3.45 11.91
C GLN A 214 -4.81 -4.10 12.70
N ALA A 215 -4.16 -3.32 13.56
CA ALA A 215 -3.12 -3.82 14.45
C ALA A 215 -3.74 -4.51 15.66
N VAL A 216 -3.26 -5.72 15.97
CA VAL A 216 -3.55 -6.43 17.21
C VAL A 216 -2.30 -6.34 18.09
N ILE A 217 -2.51 -5.86 19.32
CA ILE A 217 -1.46 -5.75 20.34
C ILE A 217 -1.82 -6.73 21.43
N LEU A 218 -0.91 -7.66 21.73
CA LEU A 218 -1.10 -8.72 22.70
C LEU A 218 0.20 -8.98 23.49
N PRO A 219 0.13 -9.58 24.69
CA PRO A 219 1.33 -10.01 25.41
C PRO A 219 2.18 -10.99 24.59
N SER A 220 3.51 -10.78 24.59
CA SER A 220 4.46 -11.66 23.88
C SER A 220 4.41 -13.11 24.36
N GLU A 221 4.07 -13.29 25.64
CA GLU A 221 3.76 -14.55 26.30
C GLU A 221 2.53 -14.37 27.19
N PRO A 222 1.77 -15.44 27.49
CA PRO A 222 0.62 -15.36 28.39
C PRO A 222 0.96 -14.66 29.71
N GLY A 223 0.28 -13.55 30.00
CA GLY A 223 0.49 -12.77 31.23
C GLY A 223 1.73 -11.85 31.25
N SER A 224 2.53 -11.80 30.18
CA SER A 224 3.69 -10.91 30.09
C SER A 224 3.30 -9.42 29.99
N LYS A 225 4.15 -8.54 30.53
CA LYS A 225 4.05 -7.08 30.34
C LYS A 225 4.57 -6.62 28.98
N GLN A 226 5.44 -7.42 28.36
CA GLN A 226 5.96 -7.12 27.03
C GLN A 226 4.89 -7.48 26.00
N THR A 227 4.70 -6.60 25.02
CA THR A 227 3.66 -6.77 23.99
C THR A 227 4.28 -7.04 22.63
N CYS A 228 3.68 -7.94 21.85
CA CYS A 228 3.91 -8.06 20.42
C CYS A 228 2.78 -7.37 19.63
N ARG A 229 3.10 -7.00 18.38
CA ARG A 229 2.20 -6.25 17.51
C ARG A 229 2.17 -6.90 16.13
N VAL A 230 0.99 -7.29 15.66
CA VAL A 230 0.79 -7.95 14.36
C VAL A 230 -0.34 -7.29 13.60
N LEU A 231 -0.20 -7.18 12.28
CA LEU A 231 -1.22 -6.62 11.40
C LEU A 231 -2.07 -7.74 10.80
N VAL A 232 -3.38 -7.61 10.91
CA VAL A 232 -4.35 -8.55 10.32
C VAL A 232 -5.42 -7.78 9.55
N CYS A 233 -6.10 -8.41 8.60
CA CYS A 233 -7.21 -7.75 7.92
C CYS A 233 -8.34 -7.38 8.90
N VAL A 234 -9.10 -6.34 8.57
CA VAL A 234 -10.21 -5.85 9.42
C VAL A 234 -11.22 -6.96 9.79
N GLY A 235 -11.44 -7.92 8.90
CA GLY A 235 -12.33 -9.07 9.15
C GLY A 235 -11.80 -10.00 10.24
N CYS A 236 -10.52 -10.36 10.19
CA CYS A 236 -9.89 -11.20 11.22
C CYS A 236 -9.81 -10.45 12.55
N ALA A 237 -9.47 -9.17 12.54
CA ALA A 237 -9.39 -8.38 13.76
C ALA A 237 -10.70 -8.38 14.57
N ARG A 238 -11.84 -8.49 13.88
CA ARG A 238 -13.19 -8.53 14.47
C ARG A 238 -13.71 -9.96 14.73
N SER A 239 -12.94 -11.00 14.42
CA SER A 239 -13.38 -12.38 14.62
C SER A 239 -13.36 -12.74 16.10
N LYS A 240 -14.18 -13.72 16.49
CA LYS A 240 -14.20 -14.25 17.86
C LYS A 240 -12.87 -14.89 18.27
N GLU A 241 -12.03 -15.26 17.31
CA GLU A 241 -10.70 -15.85 17.56
C GLU A 241 -9.70 -14.82 18.10
N LEU A 242 -9.92 -13.53 17.84
CA LEU A 242 -9.02 -12.44 18.25
C LEU A 242 -9.66 -11.45 19.22
N GLN A 243 -10.99 -11.45 19.35
CA GLN A 243 -11.71 -10.62 20.31
C GLN A 243 -11.68 -11.23 21.72
N PRO A 244 -11.56 -10.41 22.79
CA PRO A 244 -11.53 -10.89 24.17
C PRO A 244 -12.72 -11.79 24.51
N THR A 245 -12.45 -12.88 25.23
CA THR A 245 -13.52 -13.78 25.70
C THR A 245 -14.23 -13.19 26.91
N LEU A 246 -15.53 -13.50 27.07
CA LEU A 246 -16.36 -13.02 28.19
C LEU A 246 -15.83 -13.43 29.57
N HIS A 247 -14.98 -14.45 29.65
CA HIS A 247 -14.42 -14.98 30.89
C HIS A 247 -12.97 -14.54 31.16
N GLY A 248 -12.46 -13.54 30.42
CA GLY A 248 -11.11 -13.00 30.63
C GLY A 248 -9.97 -13.93 30.21
N GLY A 249 -10.27 -15.05 29.55
CA GLY A 249 -9.28 -15.92 28.94
C GLY A 249 -8.75 -15.37 27.62
N GLU A 250 -7.51 -15.72 27.27
CA GLU A 250 -6.91 -15.31 26.00
C GLU A 250 -7.71 -15.89 24.81
N PRO A 251 -7.98 -15.08 23.77
CA PRO A 251 -8.58 -15.56 22.54
C PRO A 251 -7.71 -16.64 21.87
N SER A 252 -8.34 -17.64 21.26
CA SER A 252 -7.64 -18.80 20.69
C SER A 252 -6.60 -18.44 19.62
N GLY A 253 -6.85 -17.39 18.83
CA GLY A 253 -5.95 -16.93 17.77
C GLY A 253 -4.74 -16.13 18.27
N TRP A 254 -4.62 -15.86 19.57
CA TRP A 254 -3.45 -15.13 20.10
C TRP A 254 -2.16 -15.94 20.03
N ASN A 255 -2.24 -17.26 20.21
CA ASN A 255 -1.07 -18.12 20.06
C ASN A 255 -0.51 -18.09 18.63
N ASP A 256 -1.40 -18.10 17.63
CA ASP A 256 -1.03 -18.00 16.22
C ASP A 256 -0.36 -16.65 15.92
N LEU A 257 -0.88 -15.55 16.46
CA LEU A 257 -0.25 -14.23 16.31
C LEU A 257 1.12 -14.14 16.97
N ARG A 258 1.34 -14.82 18.10
CA ARG A 258 2.68 -14.89 18.73
C ARG A 258 3.67 -15.64 17.85
N ASN A 259 3.25 -16.75 17.25
CA ASN A 259 4.08 -17.50 16.31
C ASN A 259 4.45 -16.64 15.10
N VAL A 260 3.46 -15.99 14.47
CA VAL A 260 3.68 -15.06 13.35
C VAL A 260 4.67 -13.95 13.71
N TYR A 261 4.56 -13.36 14.90
CA TYR A 261 5.47 -12.31 15.33
C TYR A 261 6.91 -12.83 15.56
N ARG A 262 7.07 -14.06 16.09
CA ARG A 262 8.39 -14.71 16.22
C ARG A 262 9.02 -14.92 14.85
N ASP A 263 8.24 -15.39 13.87
CA ASP A 263 8.71 -15.58 12.49
C ASP A 263 9.21 -14.24 11.90
N TYR A 264 8.51 -13.13 12.16
CA TYR A 264 8.92 -11.81 11.67
C TYR A 264 10.25 -11.33 12.27
N LEU A 265 10.49 -11.58 13.55
CA LEU A 265 11.74 -11.22 14.22
C LEU A 265 12.90 -12.08 13.72
N MET A 266 12.67 -13.38 13.50
CA MET A 266 13.65 -14.27 12.88
C MET A 266 14.03 -13.76 11.49
N LEU A 267 13.04 -13.45 10.65
CA LEU A 267 13.25 -12.86 9.31
C LEU A 267 14.08 -11.58 9.34
N GLU A 268 13.90 -10.72 10.34
CA GLU A 268 14.65 -9.48 10.49
C GLU A 268 16.10 -9.70 10.91
N ARG A 269 16.36 -10.64 11.83
CA ARG A 269 17.72 -11.03 12.22
C ARG A 269 18.51 -11.57 11.04
N VAL A 270 17.87 -12.44 10.27
CA VAL A 270 18.42 -12.99 9.03
C VAL A 270 18.71 -11.85 8.05
N GLU A 271 17.75 -10.98 7.73
CA GLU A 271 17.99 -9.85 6.81
C GLU A 271 19.12 -8.91 7.25
N THR A 272 19.22 -8.63 8.54
CA THR A 272 20.26 -7.78 9.12
C THR A 272 21.64 -8.43 8.98
N ALA A 273 21.73 -9.74 9.13
CA ALA A 273 22.98 -10.49 8.93
C ALA A 273 23.48 -10.45 7.48
N PHE A 274 22.60 -10.20 6.50
CA PHE A 274 22.91 -10.31 5.06
C PHE A 274 22.80 -9.02 4.23
N SER A 275 22.79 -7.83 4.85
CA SER A 275 22.77 -6.57 4.10
C SER A 275 24.11 -6.30 3.37
N PHE A 276 24.29 -6.86 2.16
CA PHE A 276 25.45 -6.62 1.30
C PHE A 276 25.07 -5.91 -0.01
N THR A 277 25.72 -4.78 -0.28
CA THR A 277 25.35 -3.76 -1.27
C THR A 277 25.70 -4.03 -2.74
N ASN A 278 26.00 -5.26 -3.18
CA ASN A 278 26.40 -5.48 -4.59
C ASN A 278 25.93 -6.82 -5.22
N LEU A 279 24.83 -7.41 -4.74
CA LEU A 279 24.32 -8.71 -5.26
C LEU A 279 23.22 -8.56 -6.34
N TYR A 280 22.65 -7.36 -6.48
CA TYR A 280 21.42 -7.13 -7.24
C TYR A 280 21.50 -7.33 -8.75
N ALA A 281 22.68 -7.20 -9.37
CA ALA A 281 22.81 -7.32 -10.82
C ALA A 281 22.93 -8.77 -11.29
N GLU A 282 23.71 -9.60 -10.60
CA GLU A 282 24.12 -10.92 -11.10
C GLU A 282 23.03 -12.00 -10.89
N ILE A 283 22.31 -11.96 -9.76
CA ILE A 283 21.15 -12.86 -9.55
C ILE A 283 20.00 -12.46 -10.46
N ARG A 284 19.83 -11.15 -10.72
CA ARG A 284 18.79 -10.66 -11.62
C ARG A 284 18.96 -11.27 -13.01
N ASP A 285 20.18 -11.33 -13.54
CA ASP A 285 20.40 -11.86 -14.91
C ASP A 285 20.06 -13.36 -15.02
N VAL A 286 20.46 -14.21 -14.05
CA VAL A 286 20.07 -15.65 -14.04
C VAL A 286 18.58 -15.83 -13.78
N THR A 287 18.02 -15.02 -12.90
CA THR A 287 16.59 -15.09 -12.58
C THR A 287 15.75 -14.62 -13.78
N GLU A 288 16.18 -13.59 -14.51
CA GLU A 288 15.58 -13.10 -15.75
C GLU A 288 15.57 -14.18 -16.85
N ALA A 289 16.67 -14.92 -17.01
CA ALA A 289 16.73 -16.07 -17.94
C ALA A 289 15.71 -17.17 -17.59
N LEU A 290 15.33 -17.28 -16.32
CA LEU A 290 14.37 -18.26 -15.81
C LEU A 290 12.94 -17.68 -15.63
N VAL A 291 12.72 -16.38 -15.87
CA VAL A 291 11.38 -15.75 -15.75
C VAL A 291 10.41 -16.41 -16.72
N ASN A 292 10.87 -16.69 -17.94
CA ASN A 292 10.15 -17.51 -18.90
C ASN A 292 10.69 -18.93 -18.82
N ARG A 293 9.80 -19.93 -18.78
CA ARG A 293 10.20 -21.33 -18.78
C ARG A 293 11.01 -21.62 -20.06
N PRO A 294 12.26 -22.11 -19.97
CA PRO A 294 13.01 -22.57 -21.13
C PRO A 294 12.25 -23.66 -21.88
N SER A 295 12.46 -23.74 -23.19
CA SER A 295 11.89 -24.80 -24.02
C SER A 295 12.44 -26.18 -23.63
N ASP A 296 11.68 -27.23 -23.90
CA ASP A 296 12.12 -28.60 -23.61
C ASP A 296 13.41 -28.96 -24.39
N GLU A 297 13.64 -28.32 -25.55
CA GLU A 297 14.86 -28.45 -26.35
C GLU A 297 16.08 -27.82 -25.65
N GLU A 298 15.95 -26.62 -25.07
CA GLU A 298 17.01 -25.95 -24.31
C GLU A 298 17.38 -26.71 -23.02
N LEU A 299 16.38 -27.28 -22.35
CA LEU A 299 16.58 -28.13 -21.17
C LEU A 299 17.29 -29.44 -21.53
N ALA A 300 16.90 -30.06 -22.65
CA ALA A 300 17.52 -31.30 -23.12
C ALA A 300 18.96 -31.09 -23.61
N HIS A 301 19.25 -29.95 -24.26
CA HIS A 301 20.59 -29.65 -24.77
C HIS A 301 21.64 -29.56 -23.66
N SER A 302 21.23 -29.08 -22.48
CA SER A 302 22.11 -28.87 -21.34
C SER A 302 22.36 -30.17 -20.54
N ARG A 303 21.53 -31.21 -20.70
CA ARG A 303 21.53 -32.42 -19.86
C ARG A 303 22.42 -33.53 -20.45
N PRO A 304 23.44 -34.02 -19.71
CA PRO A 304 24.20 -35.22 -20.09
C PRO A 304 23.33 -36.48 -20.07
N VAL A 305 23.59 -37.40 -21.01
CA VAL A 305 22.81 -38.64 -21.20
C VAL A 305 22.83 -39.56 -19.97
N ASN A 306 23.89 -39.50 -19.14
CA ASN A 306 24.09 -40.36 -17.96
C ASN A 306 24.16 -39.54 -16.66
N TRP A 307 23.26 -38.57 -16.48
CA TRP A 307 23.17 -37.81 -15.24
C TRP A 307 22.24 -38.48 -14.23
N GLU A 308 22.78 -38.74 -13.03
CA GLU A 308 22.01 -39.06 -11.83
C GLU A 308 22.15 -37.91 -10.84
N PRO A 309 21.05 -37.29 -10.38
CA PRO A 309 21.09 -36.26 -9.35
C PRO A 309 21.70 -36.82 -8.04
N LEU A 310 22.73 -36.16 -7.51
CA LEU A 310 23.23 -36.42 -6.14
C LEU A 310 22.10 -36.23 -5.11
N ASN A 311 22.11 -37.04 -4.06
CA ASN A 311 20.95 -37.30 -3.19
C ASN A 311 20.36 -36.07 -2.47
N VAL A 312 19.36 -35.43 -3.11
CA VAL A 312 18.38 -34.57 -2.42
C VAL A 312 17.63 -35.36 -1.34
N SER A 313 17.43 -36.66 -1.61
CA SER A 313 16.80 -37.63 -0.73
C SER A 313 17.51 -37.82 0.61
N GLU A 314 18.84 -37.66 0.64
CA GLU A 314 19.67 -37.78 1.85
C GLU A 314 19.73 -36.47 2.64
N LYS A 315 19.15 -35.38 2.12
CA LYS A 315 19.18 -34.04 2.75
C LYS A 315 17.87 -33.63 3.39
N ILE A 316 16.78 -34.29 3.03
CA ILE A 316 15.43 -33.92 3.46
C ILE A 316 14.84 -35.06 4.28
N ARG A 317 14.43 -34.75 5.52
CA ARG A 317 13.80 -35.70 6.44
C ARG A 317 12.57 -36.31 5.76
N ASN A 318 12.33 -37.60 6.00
CA ASN A 318 11.25 -38.35 5.36
C ASN A 318 9.85 -37.76 5.60
N GLU A 319 9.64 -37.09 6.73
CA GLU A 319 8.40 -36.36 7.04
C GLU A 319 8.10 -35.21 6.06
N ASN A 320 9.15 -34.64 5.44
CA ASN A 320 9.07 -33.57 4.45
C ASN A 320 9.05 -34.11 3.01
N TYR A 321 8.38 -35.24 2.76
CA TYR A 321 8.38 -35.93 1.47
C TYR A 321 7.89 -35.06 0.29
N VAL A 322 6.92 -34.16 0.52
CA VAL A 322 6.43 -33.24 -0.53
C VAL A 322 7.52 -32.26 -0.96
N LEU A 323 8.24 -31.70 0.01
CA LEU A 323 9.37 -30.80 -0.24
C LEU A 323 10.47 -31.54 -1.01
N ARG A 324 10.75 -32.79 -0.62
CA ARG A 324 11.72 -33.65 -1.30
C ARG A 324 11.35 -33.87 -2.77
N GLU A 325 10.14 -34.34 -3.05
CA GLU A 325 9.68 -34.59 -4.43
C GLU A 325 9.74 -33.32 -5.29
N GLN A 326 9.39 -32.16 -4.70
CA GLN A 326 9.44 -30.88 -5.39
C GLN A 326 10.88 -30.50 -5.75
N ILE A 327 11.81 -30.55 -4.78
CA ILE A 327 13.21 -30.17 -5.00
C ILE A 327 13.87 -31.14 -5.98
N GLU A 328 13.64 -32.45 -5.85
CA GLU A 328 14.16 -33.47 -6.77
C GLU A 328 13.72 -33.19 -8.21
N LYS A 329 12.42 -32.95 -8.41
CA LYS A 329 11.90 -32.66 -9.75
C LYS A 329 12.49 -31.38 -10.34
N LEU A 330 12.59 -30.32 -9.56
CA LEU A 330 13.14 -29.04 -10.01
C LEU A 330 14.64 -29.14 -10.30
N ALA A 331 15.40 -29.79 -9.42
CA ALA A 331 16.83 -30.03 -9.62
C ALA A 331 17.06 -30.89 -10.87
N ASP A 332 16.39 -32.03 -11.01
CA ASP A 332 16.55 -32.90 -12.19
C ASP A 332 16.23 -32.18 -13.50
N THR A 333 15.17 -31.36 -13.50
CA THR A 333 14.72 -30.66 -14.71
C THR A 333 15.64 -29.51 -15.12
N TYR A 334 16.09 -28.70 -14.15
CA TYR A 334 16.71 -27.39 -14.46
C TYR A 334 18.19 -27.30 -14.12
N TYR A 335 18.79 -28.30 -13.44
CA TYR A 335 20.13 -28.18 -12.87
C TYR A 335 21.19 -27.74 -13.89
N PHE A 336 21.28 -28.41 -15.04
CA PHE A 336 22.28 -28.06 -16.05
C PHE A 336 21.99 -26.75 -16.74
N TYR A 337 20.72 -26.43 -16.99
CA TYR A 337 20.35 -25.16 -17.57
C TYR A 337 20.76 -24.00 -16.64
N VAL A 338 20.44 -24.09 -15.35
CA VAL A 338 20.86 -23.10 -14.34
C VAL A 338 22.38 -22.99 -14.29
N LYS A 339 23.08 -24.13 -14.28
CA LYS A 339 24.55 -24.17 -14.33
C LYS A 339 25.11 -23.46 -15.57
N ASP A 340 24.51 -23.67 -16.73
CA ASP A 340 24.92 -23.05 -17.98
C ASP A 340 24.62 -21.55 -18.00
N GLN A 341 23.48 -21.11 -17.45
CA GLN A 341 23.20 -19.69 -17.24
C GLN A 341 24.25 -19.04 -16.33
N PHE A 342 24.67 -19.72 -15.25
CA PHE A 342 25.79 -19.24 -14.45
C PHE A 342 27.11 -19.20 -15.23
N ASN A 343 27.37 -20.19 -16.09
CA ASN A 343 28.56 -20.25 -16.97
C ASN A 343 28.56 -19.16 -18.07
N LEU A 344 27.41 -18.71 -18.54
CA LEU A 344 27.30 -17.66 -19.56
C LEU A 344 27.64 -16.26 -19.04
N LEU A 345 27.54 -16.06 -17.73
CA LEU A 345 27.95 -14.81 -17.07
C LEU A 345 29.48 -14.70 -16.90
N GLU A 346 30.27 -15.66 -17.43
CA GLU A 346 31.64 -15.96 -16.99
C GLU A 346 32.83 -15.40 -17.78
N ASP A 347 32.74 -14.32 -18.56
CA ASP A 347 33.98 -13.69 -19.07
C ASP A 347 34.86 -13.06 -17.95
N SER A 348 34.36 -13.02 -16.70
CA SER A 348 35.11 -12.71 -15.46
C SER A 348 34.88 -13.73 -14.32
N GLY A 349 34.43 -14.95 -14.65
CA GLY A 349 33.38 -15.69 -13.91
C GLY A 349 33.71 -16.53 -12.67
N LYS A 350 34.85 -17.23 -12.57
CA LYS A 350 35.01 -18.27 -11.51
C LYS A 350 34.96 -17.76 -10.06
N GLN A 351 35.40 -16.52 -9.81
CA GLN A 351 35.34 -15.93 -8.47
C GLN A 351 33.93 -15.49 -8.08
N LYS A 352 33.05 -15.22 -9.04
CA LYS A 352 31.72 -14.65 -8.79
C LYS A 352 30.70 -15.74 -8.43
N PHE A 353 30.70 -16.86 -9.15
CA PHE A 353 29.92 -18.05 -8.79
C PHE A 353 30.27 -18.53 -7.38
N LYS A 354 31.56 -18.67 -7.06
CA LYS A 354 32.02 -19.08 -5.73
C LYS A 354 31.60 -18.10 -4.62
N LYS A 355 31.67 -16.79 -4.88
CA LYS A 355 31.17 -15.77 -3.94
C LYS A 355 29.67 -15.89 -3.69
N PHE A 356 28.91 -16.23 -4.73
CA PHE A 356 27.47 -16.42 -4.60
C PHE A 356 27.14 -17.71 -3.84
N GLN A 357 27.79 -18.81 -4.20
CA GLN A 357 27.72 -20.09 -3.49
C GLN A 357 27.95 -19.90 -1.99
N THR A 358 29.09 -19.31 -1.59
CA THR A 358 29.42 -19.00 -0.19
C THR A 358 28.37 -18.15 0.52
N ARG A 359 27.64 -17.30 -0.20
CA ARG A 359 26.58 -16.45 0.40
C ARG A 359 25.27 -17.20 0.57
N VAL A 360 24.93 -18.10 -0.36
CA VAL A 360 23.77 -18.98 -0.21
C VAL A 360 23.99 -19.89 1.00
N SER A 361 25.17 -20.50 1.14
CA SER A 361 25.49 -21.32 2.31
C SER A 361 25.54 -20.50 3.60
N ALA A 362 26.16 -19.32 3.61
CA ALA A 362 26.11 -18.45 4.80
C ALA A 362 24.68 -18.05 5.19
N PHE A 363 23.80 -17.80 4.21
CA PHE A 363 22.39 -17.52 4.46
C PHE A 363 21.68 -18.73 5.06
N TYR A 364 21.90 -19.91 4.48
CA TYR A 364 21.38 -21.15 5.02
C TYR A 364 21.80 -21.37 6.47
N ASP A 365 23.11 -21.28 6.76
CA ASP A 365 23.68 -21.48 8.10
C ASP A 365 22.98 -20.59 9.14
N ALA A 366 22.75 -19.32 8.82
CA ALA A 366 22.07 -18.40 9.74
C ALA A 366 20.58 -18.71 9.94
N VAL A 367 19.90 -19.30 8.95
CA VAL A 367 18.50 -19.72 9.10
C VAL A 367 18.41 -21.02 9.88
N SER A 368 19.33 -21.96 9.65
CA SER A 368 19.38 -23.25 10.35
C SER A 368 19.80 -23.11 11.83
N GLU A 369 20.54 -22.05 12.19
CA GLU A 369 20.79 -21.69 13.59
C GLU A 369 19.51 -21.28 14.35
N GLU A 370 18.50 -20.75 13.66
CA GLU A 370 17.28 -20.22 14.29
C GLU A 370 16.09 -21.19 14.22
N THR A 371 16.07 -22.15 13.29
CA THR A 371 15.01 -23.16 13.15
C THR A 371 15.52 -24.46 12.53
N ASP A 372 14.90 -25.59 12.89
CA ASP A 372 15.17 -26.91 12.29
C ASP A 372 14.09 -27.35 11.28
N ASP A 373 13.10 -26.50 11.01
CA ASP A 373 12.03 -26.74 10.02
C ASP A 373 12.57 -26.58 8.59
N GLN A 374 12.79 -27.70 7.91
CA GLN A 374 13.34 -27.72 6.54
C GLN A 374 12.42 -27.05 5.51
N VAL A 375 11.11 -27.04 5.71
CA VAL A 375 10.17 -26.35 4.83
C VAL A 375 10.39 -24.85 4.97
N LEU A 376 10.42 -24.36 6.21
CA LEU A 376 10.66 -22.95 6.49
C LEU A 376 12.02 -22.50 5.97
N ILE A 377 13.08 -23.28 6.20
CA ILE A 377 14.44 -22.96 5.72
C ILE A 377 14.46 -22.81 4.19
N PHE A 378 13.83 -23.74 3.47
CA PHE A 378 13.77 -23.71 2.01
C PHE A 378 12.95 -22.52 1.49
N GLU A 379 11.80 -22.23 2.10
CA GLU A 379 10.97 -21.08 1.78
C GLU A 379 11.74 -19.77 1.99
N GLN A 380 12.49 -19.65 3.09
CA GLN A 380 13.28 -18.45 3.38
C GLN A 380 14.45 -18.27 2.43
N THR A 381 15.16 -19.34 2.08
CA THR A 381 16.23 -19.32 1.10
C THR A 381 15.70 -18.87 -0.27
N THR A 382 14.56 -19.42 -0.68
CA THR A 382 13.87 -19.03 -1.93
C THR A 382 13.47 -17.56 -1.91
N ALA A 383 12.87 -17.08 -0.82
CA ALA A 383 12.45 -15.68 -0.66
C ALA A 383 13.64 -14.73 -0.66
N TRP A 384 14.79 -15.12 -0.08
CA TRP A 384 16.01 -14.34 -0.12
C TRP A 384 16.59 -14.23 -1.53
N ILE A 385 16.64 -15.34 -2.29
CA ILE A 385 17.06 -15.31 -3.70
C ILE A 385 16.15 -14.39 -4.52
N ALA A 386 14.82 -14.52 -4.36
CA ALA A 386 13.86 -13.69 -5.07
C ALA A 386 14.07 -12.19 -4.82
N ARG A 387 14.22 -11.80 -3.55
CA ARG A 387 14.46 -10.41 -3.16
C ARG A 387 15.80 -9.90 -3.66
N SER A 388 16.84 -10.73 -3.61
CA SER A 388 18.16 -10.38 -4.10
C SER A 388 18.17 -10.16 -5.62
N ALA A 389 17.32 -10.88 -6.36
CA ALA A 389 17.13 -10.72 -7.79
C ALA A 389 16.19 -9.56 -8.17
N GLY A 390 15.47 -8.97 -7.21
CA GLY A 390 14.42 -7.98 -7.48
C GLY A 390 13.15 -8.57 -8.11
N VAL A 391 12.91 -9.88 -7.98
CA VAL A 391 11.69 -10.54 -8.48
C VAL A 391 10.68 -10.82 -7.36
N THR A 392 9.47 -11.21 -7.73
CA THR A 392 8.42 -11.50 -6.73
C THR A 392 8.82 -12.68 -5.82
N PRO A 393 8.45 -12.67 -4.52
CA PRO A 393 8.74 -13.78 -3.60
C PRO A 393 8.17 -15.14 -4.02
N LYS A 394 7.19 -15.17 -4.93
CA LYS A 394 6.59 -16.38 -5.51
C LYS A 394 7.21 -16.76 -6.86
N SER A 395 8.40 -16.25 -7.17
CA SER A 395 9.07 -16.49 -8.44
C SER A 395 9.46 -17.97 -8.59
N ASN A 396 8.97 -18.61 -9.65
CA ASN A 396 9.40 -19.96 -10.02
C ASN A 396 10.91 -20.01 -10.31
N ALA A 397 11.48 -18.92 -10.84
CA ALA A 397 12.92 -18.82 -11.07
C ALA A 397 13.72 -18.89 -9.76
N ALA A 398 13.29 -18.15 -8.73
CA ALA A 398 13.95 -18.18 -7.43
C ALA A 398 13.85 -19.57 -6.77
N LEU A 399 12.69 -20.22 -6.92
CA LEU A 399 12.44 -21.58 -6.45
C LEU A 399 13.37 -22.60 -7.13
N VAL A 400 13.53 -22.49 -8.46
CA VAL A 400 14.45 -23.33 -9.25
C VAL A 400 15.91 -23.12 -8.81
N ILE A 401 16.33 -21.88 -8.59
CA ILE A 401 17.68 -21.57 -8.12
C ILE A 401 17.91 -22.11 -6.70
N ALA A 402 16.94 -21.99 -5.79
CA ALA A 402 17.03 -22.57 -4.45
C ALA A 402 17.22 -24.11 -4.51
N ALA A 403 16.42 -24.80 -5.33
CA ALA A 403 16.55 -26.24 -5.54
C ALA A 403 17.92 -26.63 -6.13
N PHE A 404 18.47 -25.82 -7.05
CA PHE A 404 19.83 -26.00 -7.58
C PHE A 404 20.91 -25.93 -6.48
N PHE A 405 20.76 -25.06 -5.48
CA PHE A 405 21.74 -24.96 -4.38
C PHE A 405 21.56 -26.04 -3.32
N VAL A 406 20.34 -26.52 -3.08
CA VAL A 406 20.11 -27.75 -2.29
C VAL A 406 20.85 -28.93 -2.93
N GLN A 407 20.69 -29.10 -4.24
CA GLN A 407 21.38 -30.13 -5.02
C GLN A 407 22.92 -30.01 -4.93
N ASN A 408 23.46 -28.79 -4.98
CA ASN A 408 24.90 -28.51 -4.88
C ASN A 408 25.49 -28.52 -3.46
N CYS A 409 24.72 -28.92 -2.44
CA CYS A 409 25.15 -29.02 -1.03
C CYS A 409 25.37 -27.68 -0.31
N GLU A 410 24.63 -26.64 -0.69
CA GLU A 410 24.80 -25.30 -0.11
C GLU A 410 23.64 -24.87 0.78
N VAL A 411 22.59 -25.69 0.91
CA VAL A 411 21.32 -25.31 1.55
C VAL A 411 20.78 -26.40 2.49
N PHE A 412 21.36 -27.59 2.55
CA PHE A 412 21.00 -28.59 3.55
C PHE A 412 22.19 -29.51 3.83
N ASP A 413 22.45 -29.74 5.11
CA ASP A 413 23.31 -30.83 5.57
C ASP A 413 22.69 -32.21 5.30
N GLU A 414 23.52 -33.22 5.15
CA GLU A 414 23.08 -34.61 5.06
C GLU A 414 22.38 -35.05 6.36
N VAL A 415 21.25 -35.73 6.24
CA VAL A 415 20.50 -36.28 7.37
C VAL A 415 21.31 -37.45 7.94
N SER A 416 21.78 -37.30 9.18
CA SER A 416 22.56 -38.34 9.90
C SER A 416 21.76 -39.59 10.24
#